data_AF-A0A075NY78-F1
#
_entry.id   AF-A0A075NY78-F1
#
_cell.length_a   1.000
_cell.length_b   1.000
_cell.length_c   1.000
_cell.angle_alpha   90.00
_cell.angle_beta   90.00
_cell.angle_gamma   90.00
#
_symmetry.space_group_name_H-M   'P 1'
#
loop_
_entity.id
_entity.type
_entity.pdbx_description
1 polymer ?
#
loop_
_entity_poly.entity_id
_entity_poly.type
_entity_poly.pdbx_seq_one_letter_code
_entity_poly.pdbx_strand_id
1 'polypeptide(L)'
;MRIIVLMLAIALTSACSVLSESKTAEVTPQETPPTQPQVVEHNVCWFTHAPEGFPANCDVRFWVNLWLDADSTPWSERKEAIAQLGKTEEDKLRQFFLTLPTDTPYQDKLRAQLALDDITGQFTELSKTLLLTIAVKPNKQQMELESAMSVLSKENAHNALALKALQKELDAQQRKLEELLQIEATLMDKSRSNQQ
;
A
#
# COMPACT_ATOMS: atom_id res chain seq x y z
N MET A 1 -33.68 47.33 10.22
CA MET A 1 -33.12 46.25 9.37
C MET A 1 -31.67 46.46 8.92
N ARG A 2 -31.21 47.67 8.57
CA ARG A 2 -29.80 47.90 8.16
C ARG A 2 -28.76 47.70 9.28
N ILE A 3 -29.11 48.01 10.52
CA ILE A 3 -28.19 47.94 11.68
C ILE A 3 -28.00 46.50 12.18
N ILE A 4 -29.03 45.65 12.08
CA ILE A 4 -28.98 44.25 12.51
C ILE A 4 -28.10 43.42 11.56
N VAL A 5 -28.15 43.70 10.26
CA VAL A 5 -27.28 43.08 9.25
C VAL A 5 -25.82 43.51 9.45
N LEU A 6 -25.59 44.76 9.87
CA LEU A 6 -24.24 45.27 10.16
C LEU A 6 -23.62 44.60 11.41
N MET A 7 -24.42 44.38 12.47
CA MET A 7 -23.97 43.71 13.69
C MET A 7 -23.65 42.22 13.46
N LEU A 8 -24.40 41.54 12.59
CA LEU A 8 -24.13 40.13 12.26
C LEU A 8 -22.83 39.96 11.44
N ALA A 9 -22.54 40.92 10.56
CA ALA A 9 -21.31 40.93 9.76
C ALA A 9 -20.05 41.16 10.62
N ILE A 10 -20.14 41.99 11.66
CA ILE A 10 -19.02 42.27 12.58
C ILE A 10 -18.69 41.03 13.44
N ALA A 11 -19.72 40.29 13.90
CA ALA A 11 -19.53 39.07 14.69
C ALA A 11 -18.85 37.92 13.91
N LEU A 12 -19.04 37.86 12.58
CA LEU A 12 -18.38 36.88 11.71
C LEU A 12 -16.90 37.20 11.48
N THR A 13 -16.49 38.46 11.55
CA THR A 13 -15.08 38.88 11.34
C THR A 13 -14.20 38.75 12.59
N SER A 14 -14.78 38.77 13.80
CA SER A 14 -14.04 38.58 15.06
C SER A 14 -13.72 37.12 15.39
N ALA A 15 -14.31 36.16 14.67
CA ALA A 15 -13.97 34.74 14.84
C ALA A 15 -12.61 34.36 14.19
N CYS A 16 -12.07 35.20 13.31
CA CYS A 16 -10.75 34.98 12.70
C CYS A 16 -9.59 35.49 13.58
N SER A 17 -9.84 36.40 14.53
CA SER A 17 -8.79 36.90 15.44
C SER A 17 -8.55 36.02 16.68
N VAL A 18 -9.42 35.04 16.95
CA VAL A 18 -9.20 34.01 18.00
C VAL A 18 -8.30 32.86 17.50
N LEU A 19 -7.91 32.90 16.22
CA LEU A 19 -6.87 32.05 15.62
C LEU A 19 -5.55 32.81 15.43
N SER A 20 -5.31 33.90 16.17
CA SER A 20 -3.98 34.51 16.22
C SER A 20 -3.03 33.71 17.12
N GLU A 21 -2.03 33.16 16.44
CA GLU A 21 -0.72 32.76 16.96
C GLU A 21 -0.71 31.74 18.12
N SER A 22 -1.09 30.50 17.82
CA SER A 22 -0.09 29.47 18.13
C SER A 22 1.06 29.76 17.18
N LYS A 23 2.24 30.04 17.72
CA LYS A 23 3.49 30.14 16.98
C LYS A 23 3.74 28.76 16.35
N THR A 24 3.01 28.47 15.28
CA THR A 24 3.33 27.38 14.36
C THR A 24 4.61 27.91 13.75
N ALA A 25 5.73 27.50 14.35
CA ALA A 25 7.00 27.59 13.69
C ALA A 25 6.73 27.12 12.28
N GLU A 26 6.90 28.01 11.32
CA GLU A 26 6.97 27.64 9.92
C GLU A 26 8.13 26.64 9.89
N VAL A 27 7.80 25.36 10.03
CA VAL A 27 8.71 24.26 9.80
C VAL A 27 8.89 24.30 8.30
N THR A 28 9.69 25.26 7.84
CA THR A 28 10.54 25.02 6.69
C THR A 28 11.10 23.64 6.98
N PRO A 29 10.84 22.61 6.15
CA PRO A 29 11.51 21.34 6.32
C PRO A 29 12.98 21.70 6.38
N GLN A 30 13.59 21.66 7.56
CA GLN A 30 15.03 21.69 7.66
C GLN A 30 15.41 20.44 6.89
N GLU A 31 15.80 20.62 5.63
CA GLU A 31 16.56 19.63 4.90
C GLU A 31 17.71 19.32 5.83
N THR A 32 17.55 18.22 6.54
CA THR A 32 18.57 17.71 7.43
C THR A 32 19.74 17.52 6.48
N PRO A 33 20.90 18.18 6.72
CA PRO A 33 22.02 18.07 5.82
C PRO A 33 22.23 16.59 5.55
N PRO A 34 22.32 16.16 4.28
CA PRO A 34 22.35 14.75 3.95
C PRO A 34 23.43 14.11 4.79
N THR A 35 23.01 13.24 5.72
CA THR A 35 23.96 12.54 6.58
C THR A 35 24.81 11.74 5.62
N GLN A 36 26.08 12.10 5.51
CA GLN A 36 26.98 11.37 4.63
C GLN A 36 26.90 9.90 5.03
N PRO A 37 26.62 8.98 4.09
CA PRO A 37 26.49 7.58 4.43
C PRO A 37 27.79 7.16 5.10
N GLN A 38 27.68 6.57 6.30
CA GLN A 38 28.85 6.00 6.95
C GLN A 38 29.38 4.90 6.03
N VAL A 39 30.61 5.08 5.55
CA VAL A 39 31.28 4.09 4.71
C VAL A 39 31.41 2.82 5.55
N VAL A 40 31.04 1.68 4.96
CA VAL A 40 31.20 0.37 5.60
C VAL A 40 32.69 0.02 5.59
N GLU A 41 33.42 0.49 6.60
CA GLU A 41 34.87 0.27 6.73
C GLU A 41 35.22 -1.07 7.41
N HIS A 42 34.24 -1.68 8.10
CA HIS A 42 34.42 -2.87 8.92
C HIS A 42 33.56 -4.05 8.41
N ASN A 43 33.92 -5.26 8.83
CA ASN A 43 33.10 -6.46 8.59
C ASN A 43 31.68 -6.24 9.14
N VAL A 44 30.68 -6.49 8.30
CA VAL A 44 29.26 -6.39 8.70
C VAL A 44 28.85 -7.69 9.38
N CYS A 45 28.51 -7.60 10.65
CA CYS A 45 27.97 -8.71 11.44
C CYS A 45 26.51 -8.45 11.80
N TRP A 46 25.65 -9.46 11.66
CA TRP A 46 24.25 -9.34 12.06
C TRP A 46 24.13 -9.04 13.56
N PHE A 47 24.85 -9.79 14.40
CA PHE A 47 24.88 -9.64 15.86
C PHE A 47 26.29 -9.31 16.35
N THR A 48 26.39 -8.54 17.44
CA THR A 48 27.66 -8.34 18.15
C THR A 48 28.15 -9.64 18.78
N HIS A 49 27.23 -10.39 19.39
CA HIS A 49 27.46 -11.73 19.91
C HIS A 49 26.46 -12.65 19.23
N ALA A 50 26.96 -13.52 18.35
CA ALA A 50 26.11 -14.42 17.58
C ALA A 50 25.38 -15.42 18.49
N PRO A 51 24.10 -15.71 18.24
CA PRO A 51 23.42 -16.87 18.82
C PRO A 51 24.19 -18.16 18.53
N GLU A 52 24.02 -19.17 19.39
CA GLU A 52 24.64 -20.47 19.18
C GLU A 52 24.17 -21.08 17.84
N GLY A 53 25.10 -21.64 17.08
CA GLY A 53 24.79 -22.24 15.79
C GLY A 53 24.62 -21.26 14.63
N PHE A 54 25.07 -20.00 14.77
CA PHE A 54 25.06 -18.99 13.70
C PHE A 54 26.48 -18.73 13.14
N PRO A 55 27.09 -19.65 12.36
CA PRO A 55 28.45 -19.49 11.84
C PRO A 55 28.60 -18.35 10.82
N ALA A 56 27.53 -18.02 10.09
CA ALA A 56 27.57 -17.00 9.04
C ALA A 56 27.34 -15.56 9.54
N ASN A 57 27.40 -15.30 10.85
CA ASN A 57 27.02 -14.02 11.45
C ASN A 57 27.70 -12.80 10.81
N CYS A 58 28.99 -12.93 10.47
CA CYS A 58 29.80 -11.87 9.86
C CYS A 58 30.22 -12.17 8.41
N ASP A 59 29.66 -13.20 7.78
CA ASP A 59 30.04 -13.60 6.42
C ASP A 59 29.12 -12.92 5.39
N VAL A 60 29.45 -11.68 5.04
CA VAL A 60 28.71 -10.90 4.03
C VAL A 60 28.63 -11.65 2.70
N ARG A 61 29.69 -12.36 2.31
CA ARG A 61 29.71 -13.11 1.04
C ARG A 61 28.69 -14.23 1.05
N PHE A 62 28.53 -14.94 2.17
CA PHE A 62 27.49 -15.94 2.32
C PHE A 62 26.09 -15.34 2.09
N TRP A 63 25.78 -14.21 2.72
CA TRP A 63 24.45 -13.58 2.61
C TRP A 63 24.16 -13.01 1.22
N VAL A 64 25.16 -12.38 0.59
CA VAL A 64 25.02 -11.87 -0.78
C VAL A 64 24.81 -13.02 -1.76
N ASN A 65 25.57 -14.11 -1.63
CA ASN A 65 25.37 -15.28 -2.48
C ASN A 65 24.00 -15.92 -2.25
N LEU A 66 23.53 -16.04 -1.00
CA LEU A 66 22.18 -16.53 -0.71
C LEU A 66 21.11 -15.68 -1.42
N TRP A 67 21.28 -14.36 -1.45
CA TRP A 67 20.34 -13.48 -2.13
C TRP A 67 20.39 -13.64 -3.66
N LEU A 68 21.58 -13.73 -4.25
CA LEU A 68 21.75 -13.99 -5.69
C LEU A 68 21.17 -15.35 -6.10
N ASP A 69 21.45 -16.39 -5.32
CA ASP A 69 20.91 -17.72 -5.54
C ASP A 69 19.39 -17.69 -5.45
N ALA A 70 18.84 -16.99 -4.46
CA ALA A 70 17.39 -16.84 -4.32
C ALA A 70 16.74 -16.18 -5.56
N ASP A 71 17.33 -15.11 -6.09
CA ASP A 71 16.81 -14.40 -7.27
C ASP A 71 16.82 -15.28 -8.53
N SER A 72 17.82 -16.16 -8.65
CA SER A 72 17.91 -17.13 -9.75
C SER A 72 17.08 -18.40 -9.56
N THR A 73 16.48 -18.59 -8.39
CA THR A 73 15.75 -19.83 -8.04
C THR A 73 14.24 -19.61 -8.08
N PRO A 74 13.46 -20.47 -8.78
CA PRO A 74 12.00 -20.35 -8.82
C PRO A 74 11.36 -20.44 -7.41
N TRP A 75 10.24 -19.74 -7.22
CA TRP A 75 9.53 -19.76 -5.94
C TRP A 75 9.22 -21.17 -5.41
N SER A 76 8.85 -22.13 -6.26
CA SER A 76 8.54 -23.50 -5.83
C SER A 76 9.69 -24.15 -5.06
N GLU A 77 10.92 -24.02 -5.55
CA GLU A 77 12.11 -24.61 -4.92
C GLU A 77 12.51 -23.84 -3.66
N ARG A 78 12.46 -22.50 -3.70
CA ARG A 78 12.70 -21.69 -2.51
C ARG A 78 11.71 -22.00 -1.38
N LYS A 79 10.45 -22.23 -1.72
CA LYS A 79 9.41 -22.59 -0.74
C LYS A 79 9.72 -23.93 -0.07
N GLU A 80 10.24 -24.91 -0.81
CA GLU A 80 10.70 -26.18 -0.25
C GLU A 80 11.91 -25.99 0.67
N ALA A 81 12.88 -25.17 0.25
CA ALA A 81 14.03 -24.82 1.09
C ALA A 81 13.60 -24.14 2.39
N ILE A 82 12.65 -23.18 2.32
CA ILE A 82 12.08 -22.51 3.50
C ILE A 82 11.37 -23.51 4.42
N ALA A 83 10.68 -24.52 3.88
CA ALA A 83 9.97 -25.52 4.69
C ALA A 83 10.92 -26.43 5.49
N GLN A 84 12.19 -26.52 5.10
CA GLN A 84 13.23 -27.26 5.82
C GLN A 84 13.93 -26.42 6.89
N LEU A 85 13.71 -25.10 6.91
CA LEU A 85 14.30 -24.22 7.91
C LEU A 85 13.66 -24.45 9.29
N GLY A 86 14.48 -24.26 10.32
CA GLY A 86 14.05 -24.30 11.70
C GLY A 86 13.39 -23.00 12.15
N LYS A 87 13.70 -22.58 13.38
CA LYS A 87 13.19 -21.34 13.99
C LYS A 87 14.29 -20.49 14.60
N THR A 88 15.56 -20.80 14.31
CA THR A 88 16.70 -20.02 14.80
C THR A 88 16.71 -18.62 14.19
N GLU A 89 17.49 -17.72 14.77
CA GLU A 89 17.69 -16.36 14.23
C GLU A 89 18.28 -16.40 12.82
N GLU A 90 19.20 -17.35 12.56
CA GLU A 90 19.75 -17.56 11.22
C GLU A 90 18.66 -18.03 10.25
N ASP A 91 17.82 -18.99 10.65
CA ASP A 91 16.71 -19.50 9.84
C ASP A 91 15.73 -18.39 9.46
N LYS A 92 15.35 -17.54 10.41
CA LYS A 92 14.44 -16.40 10.18
C LYS A 92 15.04 -15.42 9.17
N LEU A 93 16.34 -15.14 9.28
CA LEU A 93 17.02 -14.27 8.34
C LEU A 93 17.15 -14.90 6.94
N ARG A 94 17.49 -16.19 6.87
CA ARG A 94 17.52 -16.95 5.61
C ARG A 94 16.15 -16.97 4.94
N GLN A 95 15.11 -17.24 5.71
CA GLN A 95 13.73 -17.21 5.24
C GLN A 95 13.41 -15.85 4.62
N PHE A 96 13.78 -14.75 5.27
CA PHE A 96 13.58 -13.41 4.72
C PHE A 96 14.26 -13.23 3.36
N PHE A 97 15.56 -13.52 3.23
CA PHE A 97 16.28 -13.41 1.96
C PHE A 97 15.68 -14.28 0.85
N LEU A 98 15.26 -15.51 1.19
CA LEU A 98 14.61 -16.42 0.26
C LEU A 98 13.21 -15.94 -0.20
N THR A 99 12.63 -14.92 0.43
CA THR A 99 11.33 -14.35 0.03
C THR A 99 11.41 -12.99 -0.67
N LEU A 100 12.61 -12.41 -0.79
CA LEU A 100 12.81 -11.13 -1.47
C LEU A 100 12.50 -11.13 -2.98
N PRO A 101 12.76 -12.20 -3.76
CA PRO A 101 12.49 -12.20 -5.20
C PRO A 101 11.02 -11.88 -5.54
N THR A 102 10.82 -11.24 -6.70
CA THR A 102 9.54 -10.58 -7.04
C THR A 102 8.36 -11.53 -7.27
N ASP A 103 8.62 -12.77 -7.67
CA ASP A 103 7.64 -13.84 -7.89
C ASP A 103 7.10 -14.45 -6.57
N THR A 104 7.65 -14.06 -5.42
CA THR A 104 7.20 -14.55 -4.12
C THR A 104 5.80 -13.98 -3.77
N PRO A 105 4.83 -14.82 -3.38
CA PRO A 105 3.50 -14.34 -2.99
C PRO A 105 3.52 -13.40 -1.78
N TYR A 106 2.63 -12.39 -1.79
CA TYR A 106 2.46 -11.41 -0.72
C TYR A 106 2.42 -12.02 0.70
N GLN A 107 1.64 -13.08 0.89
CA GLN A 107 1.46 -13.69 2.21
C GLN A 107 2.75 -14.31 2.77
N ASP A 108 3.59 -14.83 1.88
CA ASP A 108 4.88 -15.43 2.26
C ASP A 108 5.91 -14.35 2.58
N LYS A 109 5.94 -13.25 1.81
CA LYS A 109 6.73 -12.04 2.13
C LYS A 109 6.34 -11.46 3.49
N LEU A 110 5.03 -11.30 3.74
CA LEU A 110 4.54 -10.76 5.01
C LEU A 110 4.95 -11.64 6.19
N ARG A 111 4.82 -12.97 6.06
CA ARG A 111 5.22 -13.90 7.14
C ARG A 111 6.71 -13.81 7.44
N ALA A 112 7.54 -13.76 6.39
CA ALA A 112 8.98 -13.64 6.55
C ALA A 112 9.39 -12.28 7.12
N GLN A 113 8.71 -11.20 6.74
CA GLN A 113 8.91 -9.87 7.33
C GLN A 113 8.61 -9.88 8.84
N LEU A 114 7.48 -10.48 9.24
CA LEU A 114 7.12 -10.59 10.67
C LEU A 114 8.16 -11.41 11.46
N ALA A 115 8.64 -12.52 10.87
CA ALA A 115 9.69 -13.32 11.49
C ALA A 115 11.02 -12.55 11.61
N LEU A 116 11.37 -11.74 10.61
CA LEU A 116 12.55 -10.87 10.65
C LEU A 116 12.39 -9.78 11.74
N ASP A 117 11.21 -9.18 11.86
CA ASP A 117 10.94 -8.13 12.84
C ASP A 117 11.20 -8.60 14.28
N ASP A 118 10.95 -9.89 14.58
CA ASP A 118 11.25 -10.51 15.89
C ASP A 118 12.74 -10.44 16.27
N ILE A 119 13.64 -10.49 15.30
CA ILE A 119 15.09 -10.59 15.54
C ILE A 119 15.83 -9.28 15.24
N THR A 120 15.22 -8.38 14.46
CA THR A 120 15.87 -7.15 13.99
C THR A 120 16.32 -6.25 15.14
N GLY A 121 15.59 -6.22 16.26
CA GLY A 121 15.96 -5.43 17.44
C GLY A 121 17.33 -5.78 18.02
N GLN A 122 17.79 -7.01 17.81
CA GLN A 122 19.04 -7.54 18.34
C GLN A 122 20.24 -7.34 17.41
N PHE A 123 19.99 -6.92 16.16
CA PHE A 123 21.07 -6.69 15.20
C PHE A 123 21.95 -5.51 15.59
N THR A 124 23.18 -5.49 15.07
CA THR A 124 24.05 -4.31 15.12
C THR A 124 23.40 -3.15 14.36
N GLU A 125 23.67 -1.92 14.78
CA GLU A 125 23.10 -0.72 14.13
C GLU A 125 23.48 -0.60 12.65
N LEU A 126 24.69 -1.04 12.29
CA LEU A 126 25.13 -1.10 10.90
C LEU A 126 24.30 -2.09 10.09
N SER A 127 24.10 -3.31 10.59
CA SER A 127 23.31 -4.34 9.91
C SER A 127 21.83 -3.97 9.81
N LYS A 128 21.26 -3.34 10.84
CA LYS A 128 19.92 -2.76 10.78
C LYS A 128 19.81 -1.74 9.65
N THR A 129 20.74 -0.80 9.61
CA THR A 129 20.76 0.27 8.59
C THR A 129 20.90 -0.30 7.18
N LEU A 130 21.83 -1.24 7.01
CA LEU A 130 22.06 -1.91 5.73
C LEU A 130 20.81 -2.65 5.27
N LEU A 131 20.30 -3.58 6.10
CA LEU A 131 19.13 -4.40 5.77
C LEU A 131 17.88 -3.56 5.53
N LEU A 132 17.68 -2.51 6.35
CA LEU A 132 16.58 -1.57 6.17
C LEU A 132 16.62 -0.90 4.81
N THR A 133 17.81 -0.50 4.38
CA THR A 133 18.03 0.26 3.14
C THR A 133 17.91 -0.63 1.91
N ILE A 134 18.55 -1.80 1.90
CA ILE A 134 18.69 -2.63 0.70
C ILE A 134 17.52 -3.58 0.48
N ALA A 135 16.83 -4.01 1.56
CA ALA A 135 15.86 -5.09 1.48
C ALA A 135 14.51 -4.75 2.12
N VAL A 136 14.47 -4.32 3.38
CA VAL A 136 13.19 -4.17 4.12
C VAL A 136 12.34 -3.05 3.55
N LYS A 137 12.89 -1.84 3.33
CA LYS A 137 12.12 -0.73 2.76
C LYS A 137 11.59 -1.06 1.35
N PRO A 138 12.41 -1.53 0.40
CA PRO A 138 11.92 -1.94 -0.92
C PRO A 138 10.85 -3.03 -0.84
N ASN A 139 11.08 -4.08 -0.04
CA ASN A 139 10.12 -5.18 0.12
C ASN A 139 8.78 -4.69 0.70
N LYS A 140 8.81 -3.81 1.70
CA LYS A 140 7.60 -3.22 2.27
C LYS A 140 6.84 -2.37 1.26
N GLN A 141 7.53 -1.52 0.51
CA GLN A 141 6.91 -0.74 -0.57
C GLN A 141 6.27 -1.65 -1.63
N GLN A 142 6.96 -2.72 -2.02
CA GLN A 142 6.39 -3.70 -2.94
C GLN A 142 5.11 -4.34 -2.38
N MET A 143 5.12 -4.79 -1.13
CA MET A 143 3.93 -5.37 -0.48
C MET A 143 2.78 -4.36 -0.41
N GLU A 144 3.05 -3.09 -0.10
CA GLU A 144 2.06 -2.01 -0.08
C GLU A 144 1.42 -1.80 -1.48
N LEU A 145 2.25 -1.81 -2.53
CA LEU A 145 1.78 -1.70 -3.92
C LEU A 145 0.94 -2.92 -4.34
N GLU A 146 1.39 -4.14 -4.03
CA GLU A 146 0.64 -5.38 -4.30
C GLU A 146 -0.73 -5.37 -3.61
N SER A 147 -0.77 -4.90 -2.36
CA SER A 147 -2.02 -4.73 -1.59
C SER A 147 -2.94 -3.69 -2.22
N ALA A 148 -2.42 -2.51 -2.55
CA ALA A 148 -3.19 -1.43 -3.18
C ALA A 148 -3.75 -1.87 -4.55
N MET A 149 -2.94 -2.57 -5.35
CA MET A 149 -3.36 -3.10 -6.66
C MET A 149 -4.50 -4.12 -6.51
N SER A 150 -4.44 -4.99 -5.51
CA SER A 150 -5.52 -5.96 -5.22
C SER A 150 -6.83 -5.27 -4.87
N VAL A 151 -6.78 -4.19 -4.08
CA VAL A 151 -7.97 -3.38 -3.74
C VAL A 151 -8.52 -2.70 -4.99
N LEU A 152 -7.67 -2.01 -5.76
CA LEU A 152 -8.07 -1.34 -7.01
C LEU A 152 -8.69 -2.32 -8.03
N SER A 153 -8.12 -3.52 -8.15
CA SER A 153 -8.68 -4.55 -9.03
C SER A 153 -10.08 -4.98 -8.61
N LYS A 154 -10.34 -5.12 -7.30
CA LYS A 154 -11.66 -5.47 -6.77
C LYS A 154 -12.67 -4.36 -7.00
N GLU A 155 -12.27 -3.12 -6.75
CA GLU A 155 -13.13 -1.96 -6.97
C GLU A 155 -13.47 -1.78 -8.45
N ASN A 156 -12.50 -1.94 -9.35
CA ASN A 156 -12.74 -1.88 -10.78
C ASN A 156 -13.71 -2.98 -11.24
N ALA A 157 -13.54 -4.22 -10.76
CA ALA A 157 -14.49 -5.30 -11.04
C ALA A 157 -15.91 -4.98 -10.52
N HIS A 158 -16.02 -4.38 -9.33
CA HIS A 158 -17.29 -3.95 -8.77
C HIS A 158 -17.96 -2.85 -9.63
N ASN A 159 -17.19 -1.83 -10.02
CA ASN A 159 -17.67 -0.73 -10.86
C ASN A 159 -18.12 -1.23 -12.24
N ALA A 160 -17.40 -2.18 -12.84
CA ALA A 160 -17.79 -2.79 -14.10
C ALA A 160 -19.15 -3.52 -14.00
N LEU A 161 -19.40 -4.22 -12.89
CA LEU A 161 -20.70 -4.85 -12.64
C LEU A 161 -21.81 -3.82 -12.43
N ALA A 162 -21.55 -2.76 -11.67
CA ALA A 162 -22.49 -1.68 -11.42
C ALA A 162 -22.89 -0.95 -12.72
N LEU A 163 -21.91 -0.63 -13.58
CA LEU A 163 -22.16 -0.04 -14.90
C LEU A 163 -23.04 -0.93 -15.77
N LYS A 164 -22.78 -2.25 -15.77
CA LYS A 164 -23.60 -3.20 -16.53
C LYS A 164 -25.04 -3.28 -16.00
N ALA A 165 -25.23 -3.16 -14.69
CA ALA A 165 -26.57 -3.11 -14.10
C ALA A 165 -27.30 -1.82 -14.46
N LEU A 166 -26.60 -0.68 -14.38
CA LEU A 166 -27.16 0.63 -14.72
C LEU A 166 -27.55 0.72 -16.20
N GLN A 167 -26.74 0.16 -17.10
CA GLN A 167 -27.07 0.08 -18.52
C GLN A 167 -28.37 -0.70 -18.76
N LYS A 168 -28.56 -1.83 -18.07
CA LYS A 168 -29.79 -2.61 -18.19
C LYS A 168 -31.02 -1.84 -17.72
N GLU A 169 -30.90 -1.09 -16.63
CA GLU A 169 -31.99 -0.24 -16.14
C GLU A 169 -32.30 0.88 -17.12
N LEU A 170 -31.28 1.52 -17.70
CA LEU A 170 -31.44 2.54 -18.73
C LEU A 170 -32.20 2.00 -19.96
N ASP A 171 -31.78 0.84 -20.47
CA ASP A 171 -32.44 0.18 -21.60
C ASP A 171 -33.91 -0.16 -21.27
N ALA A 172 -34.19 -0.59 -20.04
CA ALA A 172 -35.55 -0.87 -19.58
C ALA A 172 -36.41 0.40 -19.48
N GLN A 173 -35.85 1.52 -19.01
CA GLN A 173 -36.54 2.81 -18.95
C GLN A 173 -36.80 3.38 -20.34
N GLN A 174 -35.85 3.24 -21.28
CA GLN A 174 -36.05 3.63 -22.67
C GLN A 174 -37.23 2.89 -23.31
N ARG A 175 -37.33 1.57 -23.11
CA ARG A 175 -38.49 0.78 -23.59
C ARG A 175 -39.81 1.26 -22.99
N LYS A 176 -39.85 1.54 -21.68
CA LYS A 176 -41.06 2.08 -21.05
C LYS A 176 -41.47 3.44 -21.63
N LEU A 177 -40.51 4.31 -21.94
CA LEU A 177 -40.80 5.59 -22.58
C LEU A 177 -41.34 5.41 -24.00
N GLU A 178 -40.78 4.49 -24.79
CA GLU A 178 -41.29 4.16 -26.12
C GLU A 178 -42.72 3.60 -26.07
N GLU A 179 -43.02 2.72 -25.11
CA GLU A 179 -44.38 2.20 -24.89
C GLU A 179 -45.36 3.32 -24.53
N LEU A 180 -44.97 4.24 -23.65
CA LEU A 180 -45.82 5.39 -23.28
C LEU A 180 -46.08 6.33 -24.47
N LEU A 181 -45.07 6.59 -25.29
CA LEU A 181 -45.22 7.38 -26.51
C LEU A 181 -46.17 6.73 -27.52
N GLN A 182 -46.10 5.41 -27.68
CA GLN A 182 -47.05 4.68 -28.53
C GLN A 182 -48.48 4.77 -27.99
N ILE A 183 -48.66 4.64 -26.68
CA ILE A 183 -49.98 4.81 -26.04
C ILE A 183 -50.52 6.21 -26.28
N GLU A 184 -49.69 7.25 -26.10
CA GLU A 184 -50.09 8.64 -26.37
C GLU A 184 -50.50 8.84 -27.83
N ALA A 185 -49.71 8.36 -28.78
CA ALA A 185 -50.01 8.46 -30.21
C ALA A 185 -51.36 7.80 -30.55
N THR A 186 -51.61 6.59 -30.04
CA THR A 186 -52.90 5.89 -30.27
C THR A 186 -54.08 6.62 -29.63
N LEU A 187 -53.90 7.26 -28.47
CA LEU A 187 -54.91 8.10 -27.82
C LEU A 187 -55.20 9.37 -28.62
N MET A 188 -54.16 10.03 -29.15
CA MET A 188 -54.32 11.17 -30.05
C MET A 188 -55.10 10.78 -31.32
N ASP A 189 -54.75 9.68 -31.97
CA ASP A 189 -55.48 9.23 -33.16
C ASP A 189 -56.94 8.90 -32.86
N LYS A 190 -57.22 8.21 -31.74
CA LYS A 190 -58.58 7.87 -31.32
C LYS A 190 -59.41 9.10 -30.93
N SER A 191 -58.79 10.10 -30.29
CA SER A 191 -59.48 11.36 -29.98
C SER A 191 -59.81 12.15 -31.23
N ARG A 192 -58.93 12.13 -32.24
CA ARG A 192 -59.13 12.79 -33.53
C ARG A 192 -60.19 12.09 -34.39
N SER A 193 -60.32 10.76 -34.31
CA SER A 193 -61.39 10.03 -35.02
C SER A 193 -62.78 10.21 -34.41
N ASN A 194 -62.87 10.52 -33.12
CA ASN A 194 -64.15 10.74 -32.42
C ASN A 194 -64.70 12.17 -32.58
N GLN A 195 -63.93 13.08 -33.18
CA GLN A 195 -64.34 14.47 -33.46
C GLN A 195 -64.77 14.71 -34.92
N GLN A 196 -64.80 13.66 -35.76
CA GLN A 196 -65.40 13.64 -37.10
C GLN A 196 -66.73 12.88 -37.05
#